data_AF-A0A9E4IQ52-F1
#
_entry.id   AF-A0A9E4IQ52-F1
#
_cell.length_a   1.000
_cell.length_b   1.000
_cell.length_c   1.000
_cell.angle_alpha   90.00
_cell.angle_beta   90.00
_cell.angle_gamma   90.00
#
_symmetry.space_group_name_H-M   'P 1'
#
loop_
_entity.id
_entity.type
_entity.pdbx_description
1 polymer ?
#
loop_
_entity_poly.entity_id
_entity_poly.type
_entity_poly.pdbx_seq_one_letter_code
_entity_poly.pdbx_strand_id
1 'polypeptide(L)'
;MRPWAGRFARIATMFALGLGLFLAWLLWNLPPASRSVRLDAFPAPDPTATAATLRGAFHVHSRWSDGSGSVDEIASAAAAAGLDFVVLTDHGDATTARPPTYRDGVLVIEGVEISTDGGHYVALGLPSAPYPLGGDPRGVVEDVRRLGGFGVAAHPTSPRPALVWSDWSLPVDGIEWINGDSQWRDDSLPGLLRATAGYWLRAPESLASLLARPERALARWDALAAERPIVGLGALDAHARLPLGNDGDGYGGGIDLRFPGYEESFRTLAIRVELDRPLAGDAAADGAALIRQLRAGRTYTAIDALASPVRFTYAGRTSDGGRVRMGERAPPGRDLTLTVSVAGPADATIRLLRNGRVVAEEAGYTLAHAAAGAEAASYRVEVALPDAPGRPPVPWITSNPIYVGGSAATAAQPETPAAWWPAPGGPWRIERRPDARAVLEATPDRFRFAFTLGDSAASYAAAARTLPPAALADAAAFRLEVEATQPMRASLQLRSPGDGPSLRWRRSFYADPEPRVVHARIDEFLPAWRQVPARPDLAAADALLLVVDTVNTRPGTSGVLTVGAVRVASRPLD
;
A
#
# COMPACT_ATOMS: atom_id res chain seq x y z
N MET A 1 45.60 -43.64 -30.91
CA MET A 1 45.34 -42.76 -29.74
C MET A 1 45.60 -41.26 -29.96
N ARG A 2 46.11 -40.77 -31.11
CA ARG A 2 46.41 -39.33 -31.34
C ARG A 2 45.25 -38.37 -31.76
N PRO A 3 44.06 -38.78 -32.24
CA PRO A 3 43.04 -37.81 -32.71
C PRO A 3 42.20 -37.17 -31.58
N TRP A 4 42.27 -37.71 -30.36
CA TRP A 4 41.49 -37.21 -29.22
C TRP A 4 42.13 -36.01 -28.53
N ALA A 5 43.46 -35.95 -28.44
CA ALA A 5 44.18 -34.85 -27.80
C ALA A 5 43.97 -33.50 -28.52
N GLY A 6 43.96 -33.49 -29.86
CA GLY A 6 43.71 -32.27 -30.65
C GLY A 6 42.27 -31.77 -30.58
N ARG A 7 41.29 -32.67 -30.44
CA ARG A 7 39.89 -32.29 -30.19
C ARG A 7 39.70 -31.73 -28.78
N PHE A 8 40.31 -32.37 -27.78
CA PHE A 8 40.25 -31.90 -26.40
C PHE A 8 40.90 -30.52 -26.22
N ALA A 9 42.07 -30.30 -26.84
CA ALA A 9 42.73 -28.98 -26.83
C ALA A 9 41.85 -27.90 -27.47
N ARG A 10 41.20 -28.18 -28.61
CA ARG A 10 40.28 -27.22 -29.26
C ARG A 10 39.06 -26.90 -28.40
N ILE A 11 38.45 -27.92 -27.78
CA ILE A 11 37.30 -27.72 -26.88
C ILE A 11 37.73 -26.89 -25.66
N ALA A 12 38.89 -27.18 -25.07
CA ALA A 12 39.43 -26.42 -23.95
C ALA A 12 39.73 -24.95 -24.33
N THR A 13 40.31 -24.71 -25.51
CA THR A 13 40.53 -23.34 -26.00
C THR A 13 39.22 -22.60 -26.26
N MET A 14 38.23 -23.24 -26.89
CA MET A 14 36.92 -22.64 -27.11
C MET A 14 36.19 -22.32 -25.79
N PHE A 15 36.28 -23.23 -24.81
CA PHE A 15 35.74 -23.00 -23.47
C PHE A 15 36.44 -21.84 -22.76
N ALA A 16 37.78 -21.77 -22.81
CA ALA A 16 38.54 -20.68 -22.21
C ALA A 16 38.25 -19.32 -22.87
N LEU A 17 38.11 -19.28 -24.21
CA LEU A 17 37.71 -18.07 -24.93
C LEU A 17 36.27 -17.68 -24.59
N GLY A 18 35.34 -18.63 -24.54
CA GLY A 18 33.96 -18.39 -24.14
C GLY A 18 33.85 -17.86 -22.70
N LEU A 19 34.59 -18.45 -21.77
CA LEU A 19 34.69 -17.98 -20.39
C LEU A 19 35.32 -16.58 -20.32
N GLY A 20 36.39 -16.31 -21.07
CA GLY A 20 37.01 -15.00 -21.13
C GLY A 20 36.06 -13.91 -21.67
N LEU A 21 35.31 -14.21 -22.72
CA LEU A 21 34.28 -13.31 -23.27
C LEU A 21 33.13 -13.10 -22.29
N PHE A 22 32.69 -14.15 -21.59
CA PHE A 22 31.66 -14.04 -20.56
C PHE A 22 32.13 -13.18 -19.39
N LEU A 23 33.35 -13.38 -18.89
CA LEU A 23 33.93 -12.56 -17.81
C LEU A 23 34.11 -11.10 -18.25
N ALA A 24 34.57 -10.86 -19.48
CA ALA A 24 34.66 -9.50 -20.02
C ALA A 24 33.28 -8.84 -20.15
N TRP A 25 32.28 -9.58 -20.65
CA TRP A 25 30.89 -9.11 -20.69
C TRP A 25 30.34 -8.82 -19.30
N LEU A 26 30.61 -9.68 -18.32
CA LEU A 26 30.20 -9.51 -16.92
C LEU A 26 30.81 -8.24 -16.32
N LEU A 27 32.12 -8.06 -16.46
CA LEU A 27 32.84 -6.86 -15.99
C LEU A 27 32.34 -5.58 -16.67
N TRP A 28 31.99 -5.65 -17.95
CA TRP A 28 31.44 -4.52 -18.70
C TRP A 28 30.00 -4.16 -18.28
N ASN A 29 29.21 -5.15 -17.87
CA ASN A 29 27.80 -4.97 -17.51
C ASN A 29 27.55 -4.93 -16.00
N LEU A 30 28.61 -5.03 -15.19
CA LEU A 30 28.54 -4.90 -13.74
C LEU A 30 28.03 -3.49 -13.40
N PRO A 31 26.97 -3.37 -12.56
CA PRO A 31 26.51 -2.06 -12.13
C PRO A 31 27.64 -1.33 -11.38
N PRO A 32 27.72 0.01 -11.47
CA PRO A 32 28.71 0.77 -10.71
C PRO A 32 28.56 0.46 -9.21
N ALA A 33 29.68 0.50 -8.48
CA ALA A 33 29.63 0.34 -7.03
C ALA A 33 28.94 1.54 -6.38
N SER A 34 28.28 1.33 -5.24
CA SER A 34 27.71 2.42 -4.44
C SER A 34 28.78 3.48 -4.16
N ARG A 35 28.45 4.75 -4.41
CA ARG A 35 29.38 5.86 -4.22
C ARG A 35 29.56 6.12 -2.72
N SER A 36 30.81 6.21 -2.28
CA SER A 36 31.10 6.54 -0.88
C SER A 36 30.86 8.02 -0.59
N VAL A 37 30.11 8.29 0.47
CA VAL A 37 29.79 9.65 0.92
C VAL A 37 30.70 10.05 2.07
N ARG A 38 31.37 11.20 1.93
CA ARG A 38 32.15 11.80 3.03
C ARG A 38 31.27 12.68 3.88
N LEU A 39 31.16 12.36 5.17
CA LEU A 39 30.31 13.09 6.11
C LEU A 39 30.95 14.36 6.66
N ASP A 40 32.26 14.55 6.47
CA ASP A 40 33.05 15.67 7.00
C ASP A 40 32.62 17.04 6.47
N ALA A 41 31.94 17.06 5.31
CA ALA A 41 31.42 18.28 4.68
C ALA A 41 30.02 18.68 5.19
N PHE A 42 29.45 17.92 6.13
CA PHE A 42 28.12 18.18 6.68
C PHE A 42 28.23 18.84 8.06
N PRO A 43 27.43 19.90 8.35
CA PRO A 43 27.40 20.47 9.69
C PRO A 43 27.12 19.36 10.71
N ALA A 44 27.90 19.35 11.79
CA ALA A 44 27.69 18.41 12.88
C ALA A 44 26.23 18.52 13.36
N PRO A 45 25.55 17.39 13.66
CA PRO A 45 24.22 17.46 14.25
C PRO A 45 24.28 18.34 15.49
N ASP A 46 23.26 19.18 15.68
CA ASP A 46 23.14 20.02 16.87
C ASP A 46 23.26 19.12 18.11
N PRO A 47 24.27 19.30 18.98
CA PRO A 47 24.50 18.44 20.13
C PRO A 47 23.37 18.51 21.17
N THR A 48 22.46 19.48 21.04
CA THR A 48 21.23 19.57 21.84
C THR A 48 20.01 18.90 21.20
N ALA A 49 20.12 18.44 19.94
CA ALA A 49 19.04 17.74 19.27
C ALA A 49 18.87 16.34 19.85
N THR A 50 17.70 16.08 20.43
CA THR A 50 17.30 14.75 20.90
C THR A 50 16.79 13.86 19.77
N ALA A 51 16.61 14.40 18.56
CA ALA A 51 16.02 13.68 17.44
C ALA A 51 16.98 12.62 16.87
N ALA A 52 16.43 11.45 16.56
CA ALA A 52 17.15 10.35 15.92
C ALA A 52 16.52 10.04 14.55
N THR A 53 17.34 9.70 13.55
CA THR A 53 16.85 9.20 12.26
C THR A 53 17.10 7.71 12.20
N LEU A 54 16.03 6.93 12.26
CA LEU A 54 16.11 5.47 12.16
C LEU A 54 16.09 5.04 10.71
N ARG A 55 16.83 3.99 10.39
CA ARG A 55 16.83 3.33 9.08
C ARG A 55 16.04 2.02 9.17
N GLY A 56 15.13 1.78 8.25
CA GLY A 56 14.35 0.54 8.27
C GLY A 56 13.74 0.14 6.94
N ALA A 57 13.18 -1.07 6.92
CA ALA A 57 12.49 -1.62 5.76
C ALA A 57 10.98 -1.65 6.00
N PHE A 58 10.22 -1.33 4.95
CA PHE A 58 8.77 -1.38 4.91
C PHE A 58 8.32 -2.28 3.76
N HIS A 59 7.20 -2.98 3.98
CA HIS A 59 6.63 -3.98 3.08
C HIS A 59 7.54 -5.21 2.93
N VAL A 60 7.44 -6.14 3.86
CA VAL A 60 8.29 -7.34 3.94
C VAL A 60 7.44 -8.55 4.32
N HIS A 61 7.59 -9.64 3.58
CA HIS A 61 6.80 -10.86 3.75
C HIS A 61 7.64 -11.93 4.41
N SER A 62 7.04 -12.67 5.34
CA SER A 62 7.66 -13.79 6.04
C SER A 62 6.99 -15.10 5.66
N ARG A 63 7.38 -16.19 6.32
CA ARG A 63 6.71 -17.49 6.19
C ARG A 63 5.30 -17.53 6.78
N TRP A 64 4.79 -16.42 7.33
CA TRP A 64 3.40 -16.33 7.76
C TRP A 64 2.44 -16.18 6.59
N SER A 65 2.85 -15.55 5.48
CA SER A 65 2.18 -15.66 4.18
C SER A 65 3.03 -16.39 3.16
N ASP A 66 3.86 -15.67 2.41
CA ASP A 66 4.44 -16.12 1.15
C ASP A 66 5.91 -15.73 0.96
N GLY A 67 6.51 -15.10 1.97
CA GLY A 67 7.96 -14.97 2.08
C GLY A 67 8.64 -16.30 2.43
N SER A 68 9.93 -16.41 2.14
CA SER A 68 10.71 -17.64 2.39
C SER A 68 11.43 -17.68 3.75
N GLY A 69 11.52 -16.54 4.44
CA GLY A 69 12.22 -16.37 5.72
C GLY A 69 11.29 -16.35 6.93
N SER A 70 11.74 -16.96 8.02
CA SER A 70 11.16 -16.75 9.35
C SER A 70 11.40 -15.31 9.82
N VAL A 71 10.61 -14.86 10.80
CA VAL A 71 10.77 -13.53 11.38
C VAL A 71 12.17 -13.32 11.98
N ASP A 72 12.77 -14.35 12.57
CA ASP A 72 14.14 -14.28 13.11
C ASP A 72 15.17 -14.15 11.99
N GLU A 73 15.06 -14.95 10.91
CA GLU A 73 15.95 -14.83 9.74
C GLU A 73 15.87 -13.43 9.11
N ILE A 74 14.66 -12.85 9.02
CA ILE A 74 14.45 -11.50 8.50
C ILE A 74 15.08 -10.45 9.44
N ALA A 75 14.91 -10.58 10.75
CA ALA A 75 15.51 -9.68 11.72
C ALA A 75 17.05 -9.75 11.71
N SER A 76 17.63 -10.95 11.60
CA SER A 76 19.08 -11.12 11.45
C SER A 76 19.59 -10.45 10.16
N ALA A 77 18.88 -10.62 9.04
CA ALA A 77 19.23 -9.97 7.78
C ALA A 77 19.12 -8.44 7.87
N ALA A 78 18.10 -7.93 8.58
CA ALA A 78 17.94 -6.50 8.85
C ALA A 78 19.10 -5.95 9.70
N ALA A 79 19.52 -6.69 10.75
CA ALA A 79 20.66 -6.32 11.58
C ALA A 79 21.97 -6.30 10.78
N ALA A 80 22.22 -7.33 9.96
CA ALA A 80 23.38 -7.42 9.08
C ALA A 80 23.41 -6.33 8.00
N ALA A 81 22.23 -5.85 7.58
CA ALA A 81 22.09 -4.70 6.70
C ALA A 81 22.23 -3.36 7.42
N GLY A 82 22.25 -3.32 8.76
CA GLY A 82 22.29 -2.09 9.56
C GLY A 82 20.96 -1.33 9.57
N LEU A 83 19.84 -2.06 9.68
CA LEU A 83 18.52 -1.48 9.94
C LEU A 83 18.24 -1.43 11.44
N ASP A 84 17.57 -0.37 11.88
CA ASP A 84 17.05 -0.22 13.25
C ASP A 84 15.67 -0.88 13.42
N PHE A 85 14.90 -0.99 12.33
CA PHE A 85 13.57 -1.61 12.33
C PHE A 85 13.20 -2.28 11.01
N VAL A 86 12.22 -3.19 11.07
CA VAL A 86 11.55 -3.78 9.91
C VAL A 86 10.05 -3.87 10.17
N VAL A 87 9.25 -3.54 9.15
CA VAL A 87 7.79 -3.67 9.17
C VAL A 87 7.39 -4.87 8.31
N LEU A 88 6.95 -5.94 8.97
CA LEU A 88 6.37 -7.11 8.31
C LEU A 88 4.93 -6.81 7.91
N THR A 89 4.53 -7.28 6.73
CA THR A 89 3.22 -7.00 6.13
C THR A 89 2.68 -8.25 5.43
N ASP A 90 2.86 -9.42 6.04
CA ASP A 90 2.33 -10.68 5.53
C ASP A 90 0.84 -10.55 5.13
N HIS A 91 0.43 -11.26 4.07
CA HIS A 91 -0.95 -11.29 3.63
C HIS A 91 -1.88 -11.80 4.73
N GLY A 92 -2.99 -11.10 4.94
CA GLY A 92 -3.95 -11.48 5.97
C GLY A 92 -5.22 -10.64 6.02
N ASP A 93 -6.04 -10.92 7.03
CA ASP A 93 -7.37 -10.34 7.21
C ASP A 93 -7.47 -9.40 8.43
N ALA A 94 -6.31 -9.01 9.00
CA ALA A 94 -6.14 -8.17 10.18
C ALA A 94 -6.74 -8.74 11.49
N THR A 95 -7.24 -9.98 11.52
CA THR A 95 -7.85 -10.52 12.75
C THR A 95 -6.83 -11.01 13.78
N THR A 96 -5.57 -11.14 13.37
CA THR A 96 -4.43 -11.38 14.24
C THR A 96 -3.55 -10.13 14.25
N ALA A 97 -3.20 -9.66 15.45
CA ALA A 97 -2.22 -8.60 15.64
C ALA A 97 -1.20 -9.06 16.69
N ARG A 98 0.09 -8.87 16.42
CA ARG A 98 1.15 -9.17 17.37
C ARG A 98 1.84 -7.89 17.84
N PRO A 99 2.25 -7.82 19.11
CA PRO A 99 2.96 -6.65 19.61
C PRO A 99 4.35 -6.54 18.96
N PRO A 100 4.89 -5.32 18.82
CA PRO A 100 6.27 -5.13 18.40
C PRO A 100 7.25 -5.89 19.30
N THR A 101 8.35 -6.37 18.72
CA THR A 101 9.42 -7.08 19.46
C THR A 101 10.80 -6.66 18.97
N TYR A 102 11.79 -6.67 19.85
CA TYR A 102 13.19 -6.60 19.43
C TYR A 102 13.71 -8.01 19.12
N ARG A 103 14.33 -8.17 17.94
CA ARG A 103 14.98 -9.41 17.50
C ARG A 103 16.30 -9.04 16.85
N ASP A 104 17.40 -9.64 17.31
CA ASP A 104 18.78 -9.26 16.90
C ASP A 104 19.07 -7.75 16.96
N GLY A 105 18.49 -7.07 17.96
CA GLY A 105 18.63 -5.62 18.13
C GLY A 105 17.77 -4.76 17.18
N VAL A 106 17.01 -5.37 16.27
CA VAL A 106 16.11 -4.71 15.33
C VAL A 106 14.69 -4.68 15.89
N LEU A 107 14.02 -3.54 15.82
CA LEU A 107 12.62 -3.41 16.15
C LEU A 107 11.75 -4.01 15.03
N VAL A 108 11.10 -5.14 15.29
CA VAL A 108 10.17 -5.80 14.37
C VAL A 108 8.75 -5.37 14.70
N ILE A 109 8.05 -4.81 13.71
CA ILE A 109 6.66 -4.39 13.80
C ILE A 109 5.83 -5.17 12.79
N GLU A 110 4.65 -5.63 13.22
CA GLU A 110 3.69 -6.30 12.35
C GLU A 110 2.61 -5.31 11.89
N GLY A 111 2.44 -5.25 10.58
CA GLY A 111 1.23 -4.81 9.90
C GLY A 111 0.63 -5.96 9.10
N VAL A 112 -0.26 -5.65 8.17
CA VAL A 112 -0.90 -6.64 7.30
C VAL A 112 -1.10 -6.06 5.91
N GLU A 113 -0.83 -6.84 4.87
CA GLU A 113 -1.26 -6.51 3.51
C GLU A 113 -2.60 -7.18 3.21
N ILE A 114 -3.65 -6.37 3.08
CA ILE A 114 -5.02 -6.84 2.86
C ILE A 114 -5.31 -6.84 1.35
N SER A 115 -5.68 -8.00 0.83
CA SER A 115 -6.17 -8.12 -0.55
C SER A 115 -7.63 -7.67 -0.66
N THR A 116 -7.88 -6.68 -1.53
CA THR A 116 -9.22 -6.17 -1.82
C THR A 116 -9.59 -6.43 -3.29
N ASP A 117 -10.86 -6.22 -3.64
CA ASP A 117 -11.31 -6.25 -5.04
C ASP A 117 -10.70 -5.11 -5.87
N GLY A 118 -10.16 -4.08 -5.21
CA GLY A 118 -9.62 -2.86 -5.83
C GLY A 118 -8.11 -2.71 -5.73
N GLY A 119 -7.38 -3.78 -5.39
CA GLY A 119 -5.91 -3.81 -5.21
C GLY A 119 -5.49 -4.16 -3.78
N HIS A 120 -4.19 -4.16 -3.49
CA HIS A 120 -3.69 -4.41 -2.14
C HIS A 120 -3.57 -3.15 -1.29
N TYR A 121 -3.78 -3.31 0.02
CA TYR A 121 -3.78 -2.24 0.99
C TYR A 121 -3.02 -2.66 2.25
N VAL A 122 -1.88 -2.03 2.51
CA VAL A 122 -1.09 -2.28 3.72
C VAL A 122 -1.67 -1.47 4.87
N ALA A 123 -1.96 -2.12 6.00
CA ALA A 123 -2.46 -1.47 7.20
C ALA A 123 -1.52 -1.68 8.39
N LEU A 124 -1.14 -0.57 9.04
CA LEU A 124 -0.25 -0.53 10.19
C LEU A 124 -0.95 0.00 11.44
N GLY A 125 -0.46 -0.42 12.62
CA GLY A 125 -0.93 0.10 13.91
C GLY A 125 -2.39 -0.25 14.20
N LEU A 126 -2.83 -1.43 13.75
CA LEU A 126 -4.16 -1.96 14.01
C LEU A 126 -4.15 -2.84 15.27
N PRO A 127 -5.22 -2.81 16.09
CA PRO A 127 -5.55 -3.93 16.95
C PRO A 127 -6.06 -5.11 16.11
N SER A 128 -6.22 -6.30 16.72
CA SER A 128 -6.96 -7.40 16.09
C SER A 128 -8.35 -6.94 15.65
N ALA A 129 -8.64 -7.08 14.36
CA ALA A 129 -9.95 -6.79 13.81
C ALA A 129 -11.00 -7.77 14.37
N PRO A 130 -12.23 -7.30 14.65
CA PRO A 130 -13.29 -8.15 15.17
C PRO A 130 -13.82 -9.17 14.15
N TYR A 131 -13.52 -8.97 12.86
CA TYR A 131 -13.88 -9.85 11.75
C TYR A 131 -12.87 -9.70 10.61
N PRO A 132 -12.80 -10.65 9.65
CA PRO A 132 -11.90 -10.58 8.51
C PRO A 132 -12.09 -9.33 7.65
N LEU A 133 -11.01 -8.58 7.43
CA LEU A 133 -11.00 -7.45 6.48
C LEU A 133 -10.62 -7.94 5.09
N GLY A 134 -11.39 -7.54 4.08
CA GLY A 134 -11.18 -7.94 2.69
C GLY A 134 -12.40 -7.62 1.82
N GLY A 135 -12.29 -7.90 0.52
CA GLY A 135 -13.36 -7.65 -0.45
C GLY A 135 -13.44 -6.17 -0.84
N ASP A 136 -14.53 -5.51 -0.49
CA ASP A 136 -14.80 -4.12 -0.90
C ASP A 136 -13.70 -3.15 -0.37
N PRO A 137 -12.90 -2.51 -1.24
CA PRO A 137 -11.81 -1.61 -0.83
C PRO A 137 -12.28 -0.43 0.02
N ARG A 138 -13.51 0.08 -0.22
CA ARG A 138 -14.08 1.15 0.59
C ARG A 138 -14.33 0.69 2.02
N GLY A 139 -14.84 -0.54 2.17
CA GLY A 139 -15.07 -1.15 3.46
C GLY A 139 -13.78 -1.40 4.23
N VAL A 140 -12.72 -1.82 3.54
CA VAL A 140 -11.39 -2.01 4.15
C VAL A 140 -10.81 -0.67 4.62
N VAL A 141 -10.83 0.38 3.79
CA VAL A 141 -10.34 1.72 4.17
C VAL A 141 -11.15 2.28 5.35
N GLU A 142 -12.48 2.12 5.33
CA GLU A 142 -13.35 2.50 6.44
C GLU A 142 -12.97 1.78 7.74
N ASP A 143 -12.75 0.46 7.69
CA ASP A 143 -12.43 -0.36 8.86
C ASP A 143 -11.04 -0.06 9.41
N VAL A 144 -10.03 0.08 8.55
CA VAL A 144 -8.67 0.46 8.97
C VAL A 144 -8.71 1.80 9.70
N ARG A 145 -9.44 2.78 9.16
CA ARG A 145 -9.61 4.09 9.81
C ARG A 145 -10.38 3.99 11.12
N ARG A 146 -11.49 3.24 11.16
CA ARG A 146 -12.33 3.05 12.35
C ARG A 146 -11.56 2.38 13.49
N LEU A 147 -10.65 1.46 13.15
CA LEU A 147 -9.76 0.79 14.10
C LEU A 147 -8.52 1.61 14.47
N GLY A 148 -8.41 2.85 13.96
CA GLY A 148 -7.33 3.78 14.27
C GLY A 148 -6.01 3.49 13.54
N GLY A 149 -6.03 2.63 12.52
CA GLY A 149 -4.85 2.24 11.74
C GLY A 149 -4.33 3.34 10.81
N PHE A 150 -3.23 3.04 10.14
CA PHE A 150 -2.62 3.84 9.08
C PHE A 150 -2.52 2.98 7.81
N GLY A 151 -3.22 3.37 6.75
CA GLY A 151 -3.37 2.54 5.57
C GLY A 151 -2.73 3.11 4.30
N VAL A 152 -1.97 2.27 3.60
CA VAL A 152 -1.10 2.62 2.48
C VAL A 152 -1.53 1.82 1.24
N ALA A 153 -1.77 2.51 0.13
CA ALA A 153 -1.99 1.88 -1.16
C ALA A 153 -0.68 1.23 -1.66
N ALA A 154 -0.68 -0.10 -1.78
CA ALA A 154 0.48 -0.88 -2.17
C ALA A 154 0.68 -0.91 -3.69
N HIS A 155 1.95 -1.02 -4.11
CA HIS A 155 2.42 -1.21 -5.51
C HIS A 155 1.46 -0.67 -6.59
N PRO A 156 1.19 0.64 -6.62
CA PRO A 156 0.19 1.25 -7.49
C PRO A 156 0.55 1.20 -8.99
N THR A 157 1.72 0.68 -9.33
CA THR A 157 2.20 0.46 -10.70
C THR A 157 2.66 -0.97 -10.93
N SER A 158 2.17 -1.95 -10.15
CA SER A 158 2.46 -3.37 -10.37
C SER A 158 2.14 -3.79 -11.81
N PRO A 159 2.98 -4.63 -12.45
CA PRO A 159 2.67 -5.19 -13.77
C PRO A 159 1.47 -6.16 -13.74
N ARG A 160 1.01 -6.57 -12.55
CA ARG A 160 -0.18 -7.42 -12.35
C ARG A 160 -1.40 -6.55 -12.03
N PRO A 161 -2.36 -6.37 -12.97
CA PRO A 161 -3.47 -5.42 -12.78
C PRO A 161 -4.36 -5.71 -11.56
N ALA A 162 -4.44 -6.98 -11.14
CA ALA A 162 -5.24 -7.38 -9.97
C ALA A 162 -4.67 -6.90 -8.62
N LEU A 163 -3.38 -6.57 -8.58
CA LEU A 163 -2.70 -6.11 -7.36
C LEU A 163 -2.78 -4.58 -7.21
N VAL A 164 -2.90 -3.87 -8.34
CA VAL A 164 -2.84 -2.41 -8.42
C VAL A 164 -4.02 -1.76 -7.70
N TRP A 165 -3.71 -0.90 -6.74
CA TRP A 165 -4.71 -0.01 -6.12
C TRP A 165 -5.35 0.92 -7.16
N SER A 166 -6.67 0.87 -7.24
CA SER A 166 -7.43 1.51 -8.34
C SER A 166 -8.28 2.72 -7.89
N ASP A 167 -8.87 2.70 -6.69
CA ASP A 167 -9.77 3.75 -6.23
C ASP A 167 -9.05 4.81 -5.37
N TRP A 168 -8.55 5.85 -6.04
CA TRP A 168 -7.87 6.99 -5.40
C TRP A 168 -8.82 8.03 -4.81
N SER A 169 -10.14 7.87 -4.99
CA SER A 169 -11.13 8.72 -4.33
C SER A 169 -11.25 8.39 -2.83
N LEU A 170 -10.80 7.18 -2.44
CA LEU A 170 -10.80 6.73 -1.06
C LEU A 170 -9.74 7.49 -0.23
N PRO A 171 -10.03 7.77 1.06
CA PRO A 171 -9.15 8.51 1.95
C PRO A 171 -7.97 7.65 2.46
N VAL A 172 -7.13 7.14 1.55
CA VAL A 172 -5.91 6.39 1.88
C VAL A 172 -4.86 7.31 2.53
N ASP A 173 -4.14 6.85 3.55
CA ASP A 173 -3.19 7.70 4.29
C ASP A 173 -1.80 7.76 3.62
N GLY A 174 -1.45 6.75 2.82
CA GLY A 174 -0.18 6.69 2.12
C GLY A 174 -0.24 5.98 0.77
N ILE A 175 0.88 6.06 0.05
CA ILE A 175 1.13 5.45 -1.25
C ILE A 175 2.56 4.90 -1.30
N GLU A 176 2.72 3.73 -1.89
CA GLU A 176 4.03 3.25 -2.31
C GLU A 176 4.45 3.96 -3.59
N TRP A 177 5.40 4.88 -3.46
CA TRP A 177 5.87 5.60 -4.64
C TRP A 177 6.80 4.73 -5.47
N ILE A 178 7.53 3.80 -4.86
CA ILE A 178 8.35 2.77 -5.50
C ILE A 178 8.20 1.45 -4.75
N ASN A 179 8.18 0.34 -5.49
CA ASN A 179 8.08 -1.02 -4.97
C ASN A 179 9.11 -1.91 -5.67
N GLY A 180 10.06 -2.47 -4.90
CA GLY A 180 11.20 -3.22 -5.42
C GLY A 180 10.82 -4.45 -6.25
N ASP A 181 9.91 -5.29 -5.74
CA ASP A 181 9.42 -6.48 -6.46
C ASP A 181 8.73 -6.11 -7.78
N SER A 182 7.88 -5.08 -7.77
CA SER A 182 7.20 -4.59 -8.98
C SER A 182 8.18 -4.09 -10.04
N GLN A 183 9.22 -3.33 -9.65
CA GLN A 183 10.25 -2.85 -10.59
C GLN A 183 11.03 -4.02 -11.20
N TRP A 184 11.39 -5.00 -10.39
CA TRP A 184 12.08 -6.17 -10.87
C TRP A 184 11.22 -6.99 -11.86
N ARG A 185 9.94 -7.21 -11.55
CA ARG A 185 9.04 -7.99 -12.42
C ARG A 185 8.66 -7.30 -13.73
N ASP A 186 8.77 -5.98 -13.80
CA ASP A 186 8.49 -5.18 -15.01
C ASP A 186 9.71 -5.04 -15.94
N ASP A 187 10.92 -5.44 -15.50
CA ASP A 187 12.12 -5.28 -16.32
C ASP A 187 12.18 -6.27 -17.51
N SER A 188 12.87 -5.82 -18.53
CA SER A 188 13.26 -6.56 -19.72
C SER A 188 14.18 -7.75 -19.40
N LEU A 189 14.07 -8.83 -20.17
CA LEU A 189 14.96 -10.00 -20.06
C LEU A 189 16.47 -9.63 -20.10
N PRO A 190 16.96 -8.71 -20.94
CA PRO A 190 18.36 -8.27 -20.89
C PRO A 190 18.74 -7.52 -19.61
N GLY A 191 17.83 -6.75 -19.00
CA GLY A 191 18.03 -6.13 -17.69
C GLY A 191 18.17 -7.19 -16.60
N LEU A 192 17.22 -8.13 -16.55
CA LEU A 192 17.22 -9.25 -15.62
C LEU A 192 18.48 -10.10 -15.69
N LEU A 193 18.94 -10.44 -16.90
CA LEU A 193 20.16 -11.23 -17.09
C LEU A 193 21.41 -10.50 -16.56
N ARG A 194 21.50 -9.18 -16.79
CA ARG A 194 22.62 -8.37 -16.29
C ARG A 194 22.58 -8.24 -14.77
N ALA A 195 21.43 -7.95 -14.19
CA ALA A 195 21.27 -7.87 -12.73
C ALA A 195 21.58 -9.22 -12.06
N THR A 196 21.08 -10.33 -12.61
CA THR A 196 21.35 -11.67 -12.08
C THR A 196 22.84 -12.02 -12.13
N ALA A 197 23.51 -11.67 -13.22
CA ALA A 197 24.94 -11.93 -13.37
C ALA A 197 25.78 -11.06 -12.41
N GLY A 198 25.42 -9.78 -12.26
CA GLY A 198 26.07 -8.85 -11.33
C GLY A 198 25.80 -9.16 -9.86
N TYR A 199 24.67 -9.81 -9.55
CA TYR A 199 24.20 -10.03 -8.17
C TYR A 199 25.25 -10.71 -7.29
N TRP A 200 25.94 -11.72 -7.84
CA TRP A 200 26.97 -12.47 -7.11
C TRP A 200 28.22 -11.67 -6.75
N LEU A 201 28.37 -10.47 -7.30
CA LEU A 201 29.52 -9.58 -7.08
C LEU A 201 29.12 -8.26 -6.42
N ARG A 202 27.92 -7.74 -6.76
CA ARG A 202 27.37 -6.44 -6.34
C ARG A 202 25.85 -6.53 -6.16
N ALA A 203 25.39 -7.42 -5.28
CA ALA A 203 23.95 -7.70 -5.13
C ALA A 203 23.09 -6.43 -4.93
N PRO A 204 23.41 -5.52 -3.99
CA PRO A 204 22.58 -4.35 -3.77
C PRO A 204 22.50 -3.43 -4.99
N GLU A 205 23.62 -3.20 -5.68
CA GLU A 205 23.70 -2.38 -6.89
C GLU A 205 23.07 -3.05 -8.10
N SER A 206 23.10 -4.39 -8.18
CA SER A 206 22.39 -5.15 -9.21
C SER A 206 20.88 -5.02 -9.05
N LEU A 207 20.36 -5.10 -7.82
CA LEU A 207 18.93 -4.83 -7.57
C LEU A 207 18.58 -3.37 -7.86
N ALA A 208 19.44 -2.42 -7.47
CA ALA A 208 19.23 -1.00 -7.77
C ALA A 208 19.19 -0.72 -9.28
N SER A 209 19.98 -1.45 -10.08
CA SER A 209 20.07 -1.25 -11.53
C SER A 209 18.75 -1.53 -12.28
N LEU A 210 17.83 -2.25 -11.65
CA LEU A 210 16.48 -2.55 -12.16
C LEU A 210 15.47 -1.44 -11.82
N LEU A 211 15.83 -0.51 -10.93
CA LEU A 211 14.94 0.57 -10.53
C LEU A 211 14.89 1.64 -11.62
N ALA A 212 13.67 2.04 -11.97
CA ALA A 212 13.40 3.20 -12.79
C ALA A 212 12.52 4.19 -12.02
N ARG A 213 12.46 5.43 -12.49
CA ARG A 213 11.56 6.43 -11.92
C ARG A 213 10.10 6.04 -12.21
N PRO A 214 9.27 5.77 -11.18
CA PRO A 214 7.88 5.34 -11.37
C PRO A 214 6.97 6.56 -11.58
N GLU A 215 7.04 7.17 -12.77
CA GLU A 215 6.36 8.44 -13.10
C GLU A 215 4.86 8.42 -12.79
N ARG A 216 4.18 7.29 -13.03
CA ARG A 216 2.73 7.17 -12.74
C ARG A 216 2.44 7.22 -11.24
N ALA A 217 3.25 6.56 -10.41
CA ALA A 217 3.08 6.57 -8.95
C ALA A 217 3.41 7.95 -8.38
N LEU A 218 4.52 8.55 -8.83
CA LEU A 218 4.92 9.90 -8.41
C LEU A 218 3.89 10.96 -8.81
N ALA A 219 3.40 10.95 -10.05
CA ALA A 219 2.37 11.88 -10.49
C ALA A 219 1.06 11.71 -9.71
N ARG A 220 0.68 10.46 -9.38
CA ARG A 220 -0.48 10.19 -8.52
C ARG A 220 -0.27 10.72 -7.11
N TRP A 221 0.90 10.50 -6.53
CA TRP A 221 1.26 11.01 -5.21
C TRP A 221 1.24 12.54 -5.17
N ASP A 222 1.86 13.20 -6.14
CA ASP A 222 1.93 14.66 -6.22
C ASP A 222 0.53 15.28 -6.41
N ALA A 223 -0.36 14.65 -7.19
CA ALA A 223 -1.75 15.07 -7.33
C ALA A 223 -2.53 14.98 -6.01
N LEU A 224 -2.40 13.85 -5.29
CA LEU A 224 -3.05 13.67 -3.98
C LEU A 224 -2.47 14.65 -2.94
N ALA A 225 -1.15 14.86 -2.94
CA ALA A 225 -0.46 15.75 -2.02
C ALA A 225 -0.81 17.24 -2.25
N ALA A 226 -1.25 17.62 -3.44
CA ALA A 226 -1.75 18.97 -3.69
C ALA A 226 -3.09 19.24 -2.96
N GLU A 227 -3.89 18.20 -2.72
CA GLU A 227 -5.22 18.31 -2.13
C GLU A 227 -5.25 17.99 -0.63
N ARG A 228 -4.46 17.00 -0.20
CA ARG A 228 -4.48 16.49 1.18
C ARG A 228 -3.14 15.93 1.63
N PRO A 229 -2.89 15.85 2.95
CA PRO A 229 -1.76 15.09 3.47
C PRO A 229 -1.82 13.63 3.03
N ILE A 230 -0.71 13.12 2.49
CA ILE A 230 -0.53 11.73 2.09
C ILE A 230 0.95 11.36 2.12
N VAL A 231 1.25 10.22 2.75
CA VAL A 231 2.63 9.78 2.98
C VAL A 231 3.12 8.94 1.80
N GLY A 232 4.28 9.26 1.26
CA GLY A 232 4.98 8.39 0.31
C GLY A 232 5.97 7.49 1.03
N LEU A 233 5.90 6.19 0.75
CA LEU A 233 6.84 5.19 1.27
C LEU A 233 7.53 4.47 0.10
N GLY A 234 8.81 4.17 0.28
CA GLY A 234 9.54 3.25 -0.59
C GLY A 234 9.40 1.85 -0.01
N ALA A 235 8.85 0.94 -0.79
CA ALA A 235 8.61 -0.45 -0.40
C ALA A 235 9.58 -1.38 -1.10
N LEU A 236 9.99 -2.44 -0.39
CA LEU A 236 10.79 -3.51 -0.99
C LEU A 236 9.90 -4.62 -1.54
N ASP A 237 8.83 -4.93 -0.80
CA ASP A 237 7.94 -6.06 -1.08
C ASP A 237 8.73 -7.38 -1.11
N ALA A 238 9.58 -7.50 -0.10
CA ALA A 238 10.62 -8.52 -0.05
C ALA A 238 10.02 -9.86 0.39
N HIS A 239 10.04 -10.83 -0.52
CA HIS A 239 9.63 -12.20 -0.28
C HIS A 239 10.81 -13.17 -0.15
N ALA A 240 11.98 -12.78 -0.65
CA ALA A 240 13.11 -13.65 -0.91
C ALA A 240 12.68 -14.98 -1.54
N ARG A 241 11.84 -14.91 -2.56
CA ARG A 241 11.21 -16.07 -3.17
C ARG A 241 11.05 -15.88 -4.67
N LEU A 242 11.73 -16.72 -5.43
CA LEU A 242 11.50 -16.88 -6.86
C LEU A 242 11.07 -18.32 -7.12
N PRO A 243 9.79 -18.57 -7.49
CA PRO A 243 9.31 -19.91 -7.76
C PRO A 243 9.97 -20.47 -9.04
N LEU A 244 10.61 -21.63 -8.96
CA LEU A 244 11.04 -22.40 -10.14
C LEU A 244 9.97 -23.45 -10.46
N GLY A 245 8.96 -23.06 -11.24
CA GLY A 245 7.85 -23.93 -11.64
C GLY A 245 6.81 -23.18 -12.47
N ASN A 246 6.02 -23.91 -13.27
CA ASN A 246 5.07 -23.34 -14.23
C ASN A 246 3.61 -23.35 -13.72
N ASP A 247 3.43 -23.28 -12.40
CA ASP A 247 2.09 -23.27 -11.80
C ASP A 247 1.66 -21.81 -11.67
N GLY A 248 0.68 -21.43 -12.48
CA GLY A 248 0.32 -20.06 -12.87
C GLY A 248 -0.02 -19.04 -11.77
N ASP A 249 0.07 -19.43 -10.49
CA ASP A 249 -0.20 -18.58 -9.34
C ASP A 249 1.04 -18.37 -8.44
N GLY A 250 2.18 -19.03 -8.71
CA GLY A 250 3.43 -18.82 -7.94
C GLY A 250 3.44 -19.35 -6.49
N TYR A 251 2.37 -20.02 -6.06
CA TYR A 251 2.19 -20.50 -4.68
C TYR A 251 2.12 -22.04 -4.54
N GLY A 252 2.33 -22.79 -5.63
CA GLY A 252 2.25 -24.25 -5.65
C GLY A 252 3.60 -24.95 -5.81
N GLY A 253 3.97 -25.77 -4.83
CA GLY A 253 4.71 -27.04 -4.99
C GLY A 253 6.12 -27.10 -5.63
N GLY A 254 6.71 -25.98 -6.08
CA GLY A 254 8.03 -25.94 -6.72
C GLY A 254 9.21 -25.80 -5.76
N ILE A 255 10.44 -25.91 -6.29
CA ILE A 255 11.66 -25.50 -5.57
C ILE A 255 11.70 -23.97 -5.61
N ASP A 256 11.59 -23.33 -4.46
CA ASP A 256 11.73 -21.88 -4.35
C ASP A 256 13.21 -21.50 -4.17
N LEU A 257 13.73 -20.65 -5.05
CA LEU A 257 15.02 -20.01 -4.80
C LEU A 257 14.82 -18.86 -3.81
N ARG A 258 15.67 -18.80 -2.78
CA ARG A 258 15.74 -17.66 -1.85
C ARG A 258 16.41 -16.46 -2.53
N PHE A 259 15.72 -15.85 -3.48
CA PHE A 259 16.25 -14.78 -4.33
C PHE A 259 15.18 -13.72 -4.62
N PRO A 260 15.49 -12.43 -4.50
CA PRO A 260 16.72 -11.86 -3.95
C PRO A 260 16.72 -12.03 -2.42
N GLY A 261 17.88 -12.12 -1.78
CA GLY A 261 17.94 -12.28 -0.33
C GLY A 261 17.45 -11.03 0.40
N TYR A 262 16.93 -11.21 1.62
CA TYR A 262 16.44 -10.10 2.44
C TYR A 262 17.53 -9.07 2.73
N GLU A 263 18.74 -9.52 3.12
CA GLU A 263 19.86 -8.64 3.45
C GLU A 263 20.26 -7.76 2.27
N GLU A 264 20.34 -8.34 1.07
CA GLU A 264 20.66 -7.62 -0.16
C GLU A 264 19.58 -6.59 -0.50
N SER A 265 18.29 -6.96 -0.41
CA SER A 265 17.17 -6.03 -0.57
C SER A 265 17.23 -4.87 0.44
N PHE A 266 17.52 -5.15 1.71
CA PHE A 266 17.67 -4.14 2.77
C PHE A 266 18.89 -3.23 2.58
N ARG A 267 19.92 -3.69 1.88
CA ARG A 267 21.08 -2.87 1.48
C ARG A 267 20.82 -2.06 0.21
N THR A 268 19.83 -2.41 -0.59
CA THR A 268 19.46 -1.65 -1.80
C THR A 268 18.70 -0.38 -1.49
N LEU A 269 17.58 -0.49 -0.75
CA LEU A 269 16.65 0.60 -0.49
C LEU A 269 16.12 0.47 0.94
N ALA A 270 16.06 1.60 1.66
CA ALA A 270 15.44 1.66 2.96
C ALA A 270 14.73 3.01 3.18
N ILE A 271 13.73 3.03 4.05
CA ILE A 271 13.11 4.25 4.54
C ILE A 271 13.83 4.75 5.78
N ARG A 272 13.77 6.07 6.00
CA ARG A 272 14.34 6.75 7.15
C ARG A 272 13.25 7.47 7.89
N VAL A 273 13.14 7.25 9.19
CA VAL A 273 12.08 7.84 10.01
C VAL A 273 12.70 8.73 11.08
N GLU A 274 12.30 10.00 11.11
CA GLU A 274 12.74 10.91 12.16
C GLU A 274 11.90 10.70 13.43
N LEU A 275 12.55 10.35 14.53
CA LEU A 275 11.98 10.33 15.87
C LEU A 275 12.34 11.59 16.65
N ASP A 276 11.52 11.93 17.64
CA ASP A 276 11.78 13.05 18.57
C ASP A 276 12.82 12.68 19.65
N ARG A 277 13.00 11.38 19.88
CA ARG A 277 13.97 10.78 20.80
C ARG A 277 14.53 9.47 20.21
N PRO A 278 15.71 9.00 20.63
CA PRO A 278 16.19 7.67 20.27
C PRO A 278 15.26 6.57 20.78
N LEU A 279 15.40 5.37 20.20
CA LEU A 279 14.77 4.15 20.70
C LEU A 279 15.23 3.90 22.15
N ALA A 280 14.28 3.57 23.01
CA ALA A 280 14.53 3.32 24.43
C ALA A 280 14.74 1.82 24.75
N GLY A 281 14.47 0.93 23.79
CA GLY A 281 14.52 -0.52 23.98
C GLY A 281 13.22 -1.13 24.51
N ASP A 282 12.16 -0.31 24.65
CA ASP A 282 10.80 -0.79 24.91
C ASP A 282 10.07 -0.94 23.58
N ALA A 283 9.95 -2.18 23.11
CA ALA A 283 9.40 -2.47 21.80
C ALA A 283 7.99 -1.89 21.59
N ALA A 284 7.13 -1.94 22.61
CA ALA A 284 5.76 -1.45 22.50
C ALA A 284 5.73 0.08 22.37
N ALA A 285 6.45 0.79 23.25
CA ALA A 285 6.49 2.25 23.23
C ALA A 285 7.21 2.78 21.98
N ASP A 286 8.31 2.13 21.59
CA ASP A 286 9.11 2.52 20.44
C ASP A 286 8.40 2.18 19.12
N GLY A 287 7.72 1.04 19.04
CA GLY A 287 6.86 0.69 17.90
C GLY A 287 5.71 1.68 17.72
N ALA A 288 5.03 2.07 18.80
CA ALA A 288 4.01 3.10 18.77
C ALA A 288 4.57 4.48 18.34
N ALA A 289 5.80 4.81 18.77
CA ALA A 289 6.47 6.02 18.33
C ALA A 289 6.79 5.99 16.83
N LEU A 290 7.32 4.87 16.32
CA LEU A 290 7.64 4.72 14.90
C LEU A 290 6.38 4.84 14.03
N ILE A 291 5.31 4.12 14.35
CA ILE A 291 4.05 4.19 13.59
C ILE A 291 3.46 5.61 13.60
N ARG A 292 3.56 6.32 14.73
CA ARG A 292 3.13 7.73 14.81
C ARG A 292 3.94 8.63 13.87
N GLN A 293 5.25 8.45 13.79
CA GLN A 293 6.10 9.26 12.91
C GLN A 293 5.93 8.91 11.43
N LEU A 294 5.71 7.64 11.10
CA LEU A 294 5.31 7.21 9.76
C LEU A 294 3.99 7.85 9.33
N ARG A 295 2.96 7.80 10.19
CA ARG A 295 1.66 8.45 9.95
C ARG A 295 1.79 9.96 9.78
N ALA A 296 2.69 10.60 10.53
CA ALA A 296 2.96 12.03 10.44
C ALA A 296 3.81 12.42 9.22
N GLY A 297 4.23 11.47 8.38
CA GLY A 297 5.05 11.73 7.20
C GLY A 297 6.49 12.13 7.52
N ARG A 298 7.01 11.84 8.73
CA ARG A 298 8.41 12.09 9.12
C ARG A 298 9.38 11.09 8.50
N THR A 299 9.24 10.83 7.20
CA THR A 299 9.97 9.78 6.53
C THR A 299 10.46 10.18 5.16
N TYR A 300 11.60 9.62 4.76
CA TYR A 300 12.13 9.72 3.41
C TYR A 300 12.72 8.38 2.98
N THR A 301 12.69 8.11 1.67
CA THR A 301 13.31 6.92 1.09
C THR A 301 14.71 7.29 0.58
N ALA A 302 15.68 6.39 0.76
CA ALA A 302 16.94 6.47 0.06
C ALA A 302 17.36 5.12 -0.52
N ILE A 303 17.96 5.15 -1.70
CA ILE A 303 18.51 4.00 -2.41
C ILE A 303 19.99 3.89 -2.07
N ASP A 304 20.30 3.20 -0.97
CA ASP A 304 21.65 3.05 -0.40
C ASP A 304 22.66 2.45 -1.39
N ALA A 305 22.19 1.61 -2.30
CA ALA A 305 23.02 1.02 -3.34
C ALA A 305 23.54 2.04 -4.37
N LEU A 306 22.98 3.26 -4.47
CA LEU A 306 23.52 4.29 -5.35
C LEU A 306 24.63 5.11 -4.67
N ALA A 307 24.40 5.51 -3.42
CA ALA A 307 25.39 6.20 -2.60
C ALA A 307 25.08 6.03 -1.10
N SER A 308 26.13 5.81 -0.30
CA SER A 308 26.01 5.60 1.15
C SER A 308 27.30 6.01 1.91
N PRO A 309 27.23 6.32 3.22
CA PRO A 309 26.02 6.46 4.04
C PRO A 309 25.20 7.71 3.68
N VAL A 310 23.89 7.66 3.92
CA VAL A 310 22.96 8.77 3.62
C VAL A 310 22.82 9.68 4.83
N ARG A 311 23.10 10.98 4.66
CA ARG A 311 22.71 12.03 5.61
C ARG A 311 21.93 13.10 4.88
N PHE A 312 20.70 13.32 5.30
CA PHE A 312 19.75 14.21 4.64
C PHE A 312 18.92 14.94 5.69
N THR A 313 18.70 16.23 5.50
CA THR A 313 17.82 17.05 6.33
C THR A 313 16.93 17.89 5.45
N TYR A 314 15.62 17.86 5.72
CA TYR A 314 14.65 18.73 5.07
C TYR A 314 13.70 19.32 6.11
N ALA A 315 13.73 20.63 6.25
CA ALA A 315 12.91 21.36 7.21
C ALA A 315 12.53 22.74 6.68
N GLY A 316 11.44 23.28 7.21
CA GLY A 316 11.04 24.66 7.03
C GLY A 316 11.32 25.49 8.29
N ARG A 317 11.65 26.76 8.10
CA ARG A 317 11.74 27.79 9.15
C ARG A 317 10.73 28.87 8.83
N THR A 318 9.82 29.13 9.76
CA THR A 318 8.86 30.22 9.67
C THR A 318 9.50 31.54 10.11
N SER A 319 8.93 32.67 9.69
CA SER A 319 9.45 34.01 10.00
C SER A 319 9.55 34.36 11.48
N ASP A 320 8.84 33.65 12.37
CA ASP A 320 8.95 33.80 13.84
C ASP A 320 9.90 32.78 14.49
N GLY A 321 10.64 32.02 13.68
CA GLY A 321 11.62 31.04 14.13
C GLY A 321 11.06 29.64 14.35
N GLY A 322 9.74 29.42 14.21
CA GLY A 322 9.13 28.09 14.30
C GLY A 322 9.65 27.13 13.23
N ARG A 323 9.81 25.84 13.59
CA ARG A 323 10.30 24.79 12.70
C ARG A 323 9.13 23.97 12.15
N VAL A 324 9.20 23.63 10.86
CA VAL A 324 8.25 22.76 10.16
C VAL A 324 9.03 21.56 9.61
N ARG A 325 8.51 20.34 9.75
CA ARG A 325 9.17 19.08 9.33
C ARG A 325 8.39 18.40 8.20
N MET A 326 9.01 17.43 7.52
CA MET A 326 8.36 16.60 6.48
C MET A 326 7.01 16.05 6.96
N GLY A 327 5.91 16.28 6.25
CA GLY A 327 4.55 15.86 6.61
C GLY A 327 3.76 16.87 7.44
N GLU A 328 4.38 17.94 7.95
CA GLU A 328 3.65 19.05 8.59
C GLU A 328 3.11 20.06 7.57
N ARG A 329 2.05 20.76 7.98
CA ARG A 329 1.59 21.98 7.33
C ARG A 329 2.15 23.19 8.07
N ALA A 330 2.76 24.11 7.33
CA ALA A 330 3.20 25.38 7.87
C ALA A 330 2.00 26.21 8.36
N PRO A 331 2.11 26.90 9.51
CA PRO A 331 1.06 27.78 10.00
C PRO A 331 0.66 28.85 8.95
N PRO A 332 -0.65 29.15 8.81
CA PRO A 332 -1.12 30.14 7.85
C PRO A 332 -0.60 31.54 8.17
N GLY A 333 -0.41 32.36 7.13
CA GLY A 333 -0.01 33.77 7.28
C GLY A 333 1.44 33.99 7.71
N ARG A 334 2.30 32.97 7.64
CA ARG A 334 3.72 33.05 7.96
C ARG A 334 4.56 32.72 6.74
N ASP A 335 5.59 33.52 6.49
CA ASP A 335 6.58 33.21 5.46
C ASP A 335 7.37 31.97 5.88
N LEU A 336 7.66 31.09 4.92
CA LEU A 336 8.36 29.84 5.14
C LEU A 336 9.60 29.76 4.27
N THR A 337 10.76 29.58 4.88
CA THR A 337 11.98 29.21 4.18
C THR A 337 12.22 27.72 4.32
N LEU A 338 12.18 27.01 3.21
CA LEU A 338 12.53 25.60 3.12
C LEU A 338 14.05 25.47 2.98
N THR A 339 14.64 24.56 3.74
CA THR A 339 16.08 24.26 3.68
C THR A 339 16.27 22.76 3.54
N VAL A 340 17.06 22.40 2.53
CA VAL A 340 17.50 21.04 2.26
C VAL A 340 19.00 20.99 2.43
N SER A 341 19.49 19.92 3.06
CA SER A 341 20.92 19.61 3.05
C SER A 341 21.11 18.11 2.85
N VAL A 342 22.06 17.73 2.00
CA VAL A 342 22.42 16.34 1.71
C VAL A 342 23.94 16.16 1.76
N ALA A 343 24.42 15.18 2.52
CA ALA A 343 25.79 14.70 2.36
C ALA A 343 25.74 13.70 1.21
N GLY A 344 26.48 13.94 0.14
CA GLY A 344 26.45 13.08 -1.04
C GLY A 344 27.64 13.28 -1.96
N PRO A 345 27.65 12.61 -3.12
CA PRO A 345 28.56 12.92 -4.20
C PRO A 345 28.50 14.40 -4.61
N ALA A 346 29.62 14.99 -5.00
CA ALA A 346 29.70 16.42 -5.32
C ALA A 346 28.88 16.84 -6.55
N ASP A 347 28.53 15.86 -7.39
CA ASP A 347 27.68 15.98 -8.58
C ASP A 347 26.22 15.61 -8.31
N ALA A 348 25.82 15.44 -7.05
CA ALA A 348 24.41 15.29 -6.68
C ALA A 348 23.64 16.60 -6.92
N THR A 349 22.41 16.47 -7.39
CA THR A 349 21.52 17.61 -7.66
C THR A 349 20.29 17.52 -6.76
N ILE A 350 20.05 18.56 -5.96
CA ILE A 350 18.85 18.71 -5.14
C ILE A 350 17.76 19.36 -5.98
N ARG A 351 16.58 18.74 -6.04
CA ARG A 351 15.38 19.27 -6.68
C ARG A 351 14.29 19.48 -5.65
N LEU A 352 13.74 20.68 -5.61
CA LEU A 352 12.55 21.00 -4.85
C LEU A 352 11.36 21.07 -5.79
N LEU A 353 10.33 20.26 -5.53
CA LEU A 353 9.12 20.14 -6.33
C LEU A 353 7.94 20.76 -5.59
N ARG A 354 7.21 21.67 -6.22
CA ARG A 354 5.90 22.18 -5.77
C ARG A 354 4.80 21.47 -6.56
N ASN A 355 3.96 20.69 -5.90
CA ASN A 355 2.89 19.91 -6.54
C ASN A 355 3.41 19.10 -7.76
N GLY A 356 4.54 18.42 -7.59
CA GLY A 356 5.18 17.60 -8.63
C GLY A 356 5.96 18.36 -9.72
N ARG A 357 6.03 19.70 -9.67
CA ARG A 357 6.83 20.50 -10.61
C ARG A 357 8.08 21.07 -9.95
N VAL A 358 9.24 20.89 -10.55
CA VAL A 358 10.50 21.46 -10.06
C VAL A 358 10.40 22.99 -10.03
N VAL A 359 10.63 23.59 -8.86
CA VAL A 359 10.63 25.05 -8.63
C VAL A 359 11.98 25.60 -8.21
N ALA A 360 12.88 24.74 -7.74
CA ALA A 360 14.27 25.06 -7.49
C ALA A 360 15.12 23.81 -7.72
N GLU A 361 16.31 24.01 -8.27
CA GLU A 361 17.29 22.95 -8.53
C GLU A 361 18.67 23.51 -8.24
N GLU A 362 19.46 22.81 -7.43
CA GLU A 362 20.81 23.23 -7.06
C GLU A 362 21.76 22.04 -7.09
N ALA A 363 22.95 22.26 -7.66
CA ALA A 363 24.05 21.29 -7.57
C ALA A 363 24.79 21.48 -6.24
N GLY A 364 25.17 20.36 -5.60
CA GLY A 364 25.92 20.38 -4.35
C GLY A 364 25.07 20.00 -3.13
N TYR A 365 25.45 20.52 -1.95
CA TYR A 365 25.03 19.95 -0.67
C TYR A 365 23.83 20.63 -0.02
N THR A 366 23.42 21.83 -0.47
CA THR A 366 22.39 22.62 0.20
C THR A 366 21.50 23.36 -0.79
N LEU A 367 20.21 23.46 -0.49
CA LEU A 367 19.24 24.28 -1.22
C LEU A 367 18.37 25.04 -0.21
N ALA A 368 18.19 26.35 -0.41
CA ALA A 368 17.25 27.16 0.35
C ALA A 368 16.23 27.79 -0.59
N HIS A 369 14.94 27.75 -0.21
CA HIS A 369 13.86 28.28 -1.04
C HIS A 369 12.81 28.97 -0.18
N ALA A 370 12.47 30.22 -0.54
CA ALA A 370 11.36 30.93 0.07
C ALA A 370 10.04 30.41 -0.53
N ALA A 371 9.29 29.63 0.25
CA ALA A 371 7.95 29.19 -0.12
C ALA A 371 6.96 30.32 0.21
N ALA A 372 6.62 31.12 -0.80
CA ALA A 372 5.67 32.21 -0.66
C ALA A 372 4.21 31.72 -0.79
N GLY A 373 3.32 32.33 0.01
CA GLY A 373 1.92 32.55 -0.38
C GLY A 373 0.89 31.59 0.19
N ALA A 374 -0.31 32.15 0.41
CA ALA A 374 -1.49 31.54 1.04
C ALA A 374 -2.11 30.34 0.30
N GLU A 375 -1.65 30.03 -0.91
CA GLU A 375 -2.18 28.94 -1.73
C GLU A 375 -1.76 27.57 -1.19
N ALA A 376 -2.71 26.63 -1.20
CA ALA A 376 -2.43 25.25 -0.83
C ALA A 376 -1.40 24.63 -1.79
N ALA A 377 -0.29 24.14 -1.25
CA ALA A 377 0.72 23.41 -2.01
C ALA A 377 1.47 22.40 -1.15
N SER A 378 2.04 21.40 -1.80
CA SER A 378 2.99 20.46 -1.22
C SER A 378 4.37 20.68 -1.83
N TYR A 379 5.40 20.67 -0.99
CA TYR A 379 6.81 20.81 -1.37
C TYR A 379 7.57 19.54 -1.04
N ARG A 380 7.96 18.79 -2.07
CA ARG A 380 8.71 17.53 -1.96
C ARG A 380 10.12 17.71 -2.49
N VAL A 381 11.08 17.04 -1.86
CA VAL A 381 12.48 17.04 -2.31
C VAL A 381 12.83 15.70 -2.95
N GLU A 382 13.54 15.77 -4.07
CA GLU A 382 14.25 14.67 -4.68
C GLU A 382 15.74 15.01 -4.80
N VAL A 383 16.63 14.05 -4.55
CA VAL A 383 18.07 14.19 -4.84
C VAL A 383 18.41 13.23 -5.97
N ALA A 384 18.93 13.77 -7.07
CA ALA A 384 19.31 13.00 -8.25
C ALA A 384 20.83 12.76 -8.27
N LEU A 385 21.23 11.62 -8.83
CA LEU A 385 22.61 11.32 -9.19
C LEU A 385 22.70 11.16 -10.72
N PRO A 386 23.74 11.68 -11.39
CA PRO A 386 23.84 11.65 -12.85
C PRO A 386 23.86 10.24 -13.47
N ASP A 387 24.35 9.26 -12.72
CA ASP A 387 24.50 7.86 -13.13
C ASP A 387 23.44 6.92 -12.53
N ALA A 388 22.39 7.48 -11.91
CA ALA A 388 21.29 6.67 -11.40
C ALA A 388 20.62 5.86 -12.54
N PRO A 389 20.21 4.61 -12.27
CA PRO A 389 19.59 3.74 -13.27
C PRO A 389 18.18 4.20 -13.65
N GLY A 390 17.68 3.68 -14.76
CA GLY A 390 16.36 4.00 -15.31
C GLY A 390 16.37 5.14 -16.35
N ARG A 391 15.32 5.17 -17.17
CA ARG A 391 15.04 6.27 -18.12
C ARG A 391 13.55 6.60 -18.06
N PRO A 392 13.14 7.66 -17.35
CA PRO A 392 13.98 8.60 -16.60
C PRO A 392 14.67 7.99 -15.36
N PRO A 393 15.81 8.56 -14.90
CA PRO A 393 16.58 8.01 -13.81
C PRO A 393 15.84 8.11 -12.47
N VAL A 394 15.96 7.05 -11.67
CA VAL A 394 15.38 6.99 -10.33
C VAL A 394 16.08 8.01 -9.39
N PRO A 395 15.34 8.75 -8.54
CA PRO A 395 15.97 9.62 -7.54
C PRO A 395 16.69 8.80 -6.47
N TRP A 396 17.86 9.26 -6.03
CA TRP A 396 18.62 8.65 -4.94
C TRP A 396 17.92 8.82 -3.59
N ILE A 397 17.41 10.02 -3.31
CA ILE A 397 16.64 10.33 -2.10
C ILE A 397 15.30 10.93 -2.53
N THR A 398 14.21 10.49 -1.88
CA THR A 398 12.87 11.07 -2.04
C THR A 398 12.26 11.31 -0.66
N SER A 399 11.94 12.57 -0.36
CA SER A 399 11.34 12.98 0.92
C SER A 399 9.81 12.95 0.90
N ASN A 400 9.20 12.98 2.09
CA ASN A 400 7.80 13.38 2.22
C ASN A 400 7.64 14.91 2.17
N PRO A 401 6.49 15.41 1.70
CA PRO A 401 6.31 16.84 1.46
C PRO A 401 6.13 17.66 2.74
N ILE A 402 6.54 18.93 2.71
CA ILE A 402 6.05 19.96 3.63
C ILE A 402 4.89 20.69 2.95
N TYR A 403 3.80 20.92 3.69
CA TYR A 403 2.62 21.56 3.14
C TYR A 403 2.56 23.04 3.51
N VAL A 404 2.05 23.88 2.61
CA VAL A 404 1.75 25.31 2.87
C VAL A 404 0.33 25.63 2.41
N GLY A 405 -0.23 26.72 2.93
CA GLY A 405 -1.57 27.21 2.57
C GLY A 405 -2.71 26.23 2.86
N GLY A 406 -3.96 26.62 2.58
CA GLY A 406 -5.15 25.76 2.71
C GLY A 406 -5.51 25.29 4.14
N SER A 407 -6.81 25.13 4.40
CA SER A 407 -7.28 24.28 5.52
C SER A 407 -7.11 22.81 5.11
N ALA A 408 -7.00 21.89 6.07
CA ALA A 408 -7.30 20.49 5.78
C ALA A 408 -8.69 20.47 5.13
N ALA A 409 -8.77 20.06 3.87
CA ALA A 409 -10.03 20.05 3.15
C ALA A 409 -11.00 19.15 3.92
N THR A 410 -12.06 19.74 4.47
CA THR A 410 -13.22 18.98 4.87
C THR A 410 -13.76 18.40 3.58
N ALA A 411 -13.63 17.09 3.39
CA ALA A 411 -14.21 16.42 2.24
C ALA A 411 -15.66 16.90 2.12
N ALA A 412 -16.03 17.46 0.97
CA ALA A 412 -17.41 17.84 0.72
C ALA A 412 -18.26 16.60 0.98
N GLN A 413 -19.17 16.67 1.96
CA GLN A 413 -20.14 15.61 2.14
C GLN A 413 -20.92 15.52 0.83
N PRO A 414 -20.97 14.34 0.19
CA PRO A 414 -21.79 14.20 -1.01
C PRO A 414 -23.21 14.62 -0.67
N GLU A 415 -23.84 15.37 -1.58
CA GLU A 415 -25.20 15.84 -1.39
C GLU A 415 -26.09 14.65 -1.05
N THR A 416 -26.72 14.72 0.12
CA THR A 416 -27.69 13.71 0.52
C THR A 416 -28.98 14.00 -0.24
N PRO A 417 -29.56 13.03 -0.95
CA PRO A 417 -30.82 13.24 -1.64
C PRO A 417 -31.88 13.82 -0.68
N ALA A 418 -32.60 14.85 -1.14
CA ALA A 418 -33.57 15.58 -0.33
C ALA A 418 -34.82 14.75 0.01
N ALA A 419 -35.11 13.69 -0.76
CA ALA A 419 -36.28 12.84 -0.59
C ALA A 419 -35.94 11.34 -0.67
N TRP A 420 -36.61 10.55 0.16
CA TRP A 420 -36.42 9.11 0.31
C TRP A 420 -37.77 8.40 0.35
N TRP A 421 -37.94 7.37 -0.47
CA TRP A 421 -39.16 6.57 -0.56
C TRP A 421 -38.90 5.13 -0.11
N PRO A 422 -39.91 4.38 0.36
CA PRO A 422 -39.75 2.96 0.64
C PRO A 422 -39.19 2.21 -0.59
N ALA A 423 -38.16 1.39 -0.40
CA ALA A 423 -37.61 0.62 -1.50
C ALA A 423 -38.69 -0.34 -2.07
N PRO A 424 -38.85 -0.41 -3.40
CA PRO A 424 -39.84 -1.26 -4.03
C PRO A 424 -39.53 -2.75 -3.81
N GLY A 425 -40.53 -3.61 -3.95
CA GLY A 425 -40.35 -5.06 -3.92
C GLY A 425 -41.38 -5.84 -3.12
N GLY A 426 -41.34 -7.16 -3.27
CA GLY A 426 -42.11 -8.08 -2.43
C GLY A 426 -41.57 -8.18 -0.99
N PRO A 427 -42.13 -9.09 -0.17
CA PRO A 427 -41.62 -9.36 1.18
C PRO A 427 -40.19 -9.92 1.14
N TRP A 428 -39.46 -9.68 2.22
CA TRP A 428 -38.13 -10.29 2.42
C TRP A 428 -38.26 -11.80 2.61
N ARG A 429 -37.33 -12.55 1.99
CA ARG A 429 -37.19 -14.00 2.10
C ARG A 429 -35.72 -14.37 2.32
N ILE A 430 -35.49 -15.59 2.76
CA ILE A 430 -34.13 -16.11 2.95
C ILE A 430 -33.62 -16.67 1.62
N GLU A 431 -32.39 -16.28 1.26
CA GLU A 431 -31.57 -16.96 0.26
C GLU A 431 -30.24 -17.34 0.92
N ARG A 432 -29.78 -18.58 0.78
CA ARG A 432 -28.57 -19.04 1.46
C ARG A 432 -27.94 -20.22 0.75
N ARG A 433 -26.69 -20.52 1.08
CA ARG A 433 -26.08 -21.80 0.71
C ARG A 433 -26.67 -22.95 1.55
N PRO A 434 -26.65 -24.21 1.05
CA PRO A 434 -27.18 -25.36 1.79
C PRO A 434 -26.55 -25.57 3.16
N ASP A 435 -25.26 -25.24 3.32
CA ASP A 435 -24.46 -25.36 4.54
C ASP A 435 -24.68 -24.23 5.56
N ALA A 436 -25.30 -23.11 5.16
CA ALA A 436 -25.65 -22.03 6.07
C ALA A 436 -27.06 -22.24 6.66
N ARG A 437 -27.36 -21.59 7.79
CA ARG A 437 -28.70 -21.51 8.39
C ARG A 437 -29.10 -20.05 8.55
N ALA A 438 -30.38 -19.76 8.41
CA ALA A 438 -30.90 -18.42 8.67
C ALA A 438 -32.36 -18.46 9.13
N VAL A 439 -32.74 -17.46 9.90
CA VAL A 439 -34.11 -17.17 10.34
C VAL A 439 -34.37 -15.69 10.07
N LEU A 440 -35.53 -15.39 9.49
CA LEU A 440 -35.93 -14.04 9.10
C LEU A 440 -37.30 -13.74 9.69
N GLU A 441 -37.35 -12.73 10.53
CA GLU A 441 -38.58 -12.18 11.10
C GLU A 441 -38.77 -10.78 10.52
N ALA A 442 -39.69 -10.63 9.57
CA ALA A 442 -39.88 -9.40 8.82
C ALA A 442 -41.26 -8.77 9.07
N THR A 443 -41.24 -7.46 9.28
CA THR A 443 -42.39 -6.54 9.22
C THR A 443 -42.22 -5.64 7.99
N PRO A 444 -43.22 -4.84 7.58
CA PRO A 444 -43.06 -3.91 6.46
C PRO A 444 -41.90 -2.93 6.62
N ASP A 445 -41.62 -2.48 7.85
CA ASP A 445 -40.67 -1.40 8.14
C ASP A 445 -39.38 -1.87 8.83
N ARG A 446 -39.25 -3.16 9.16
CA ARG A 446 -38.08 -3.70 9.86
C ARG A 446 -37.99 -5.21 9.67
N PHE A 447 -36.79 -5.75 9.56
CA PHE A 447 -36.57 -7.19 9.71
C PHE A 447 -35.41 -7.51 10.64
N ARG A 448 -35.52 -8.64 11.32
CA ARG A 448 -34.46 -9.27 12.11
C ARG A 448 -33.99 -10.51 11.36
N PHE A 449 -32.70 -10.57 11.07
CA PHE A 449 -32.05 -11.62 10.29
C PHE A 449 -30.97 -12.30 11.13
N ALA A 450 -31.30 -13.48 11.65
CA ALA A 450 -30.36 -14.34 12.36
C ALA A 450 -29.74 -15.33 11.38
N PHE A 451 -28.43 -15.55 11.45
CA PHE A 451 -27.71 -16.43 10.55
C PHE A 451 -26.67 -17.27 11.29
N THR A 452 -26.28 -18.38 10.67
CA THR A 452 -25.09 -19.19 10.97
C THR A 452 -24.47 -19.56 9.63
N LEU A 453 -23.23 -19.13 9.38
CA LEU A 453 -22.50 -19.55 8.17
C LEU A 453 -22.01 -20.98 8.33
N GLY A 454 -21.89 -21.71 7.21
CA GLY A 454 -21.26 -23.02 7.19
C GLY A 454 -19.73 -22.92 7.15
N ASP A 455 -19.08 -24.08 7.05
CA ASP A 455 -17.61 -24.19 7.04
C ASP A 455 -16.98 -23.89 5.67
N SER A 456 -17.79 -23.80 4.62
CA SER A 456 -17.30 -23.55 3.26
C SER A 456 -16.82 -22.10 3.09
N ALA A 457 -15.68 -21.91 2.42
CA ALA A 457 -15.20 -20.58 2.02
C ALA A 457 -16.14 -19.83 1.05
N ALA A 458 -17.17 -20.50 0.50
CA ALA A 458 -18.21 -19.89 -0.32
C ALA A 458 -19.57 -19.78 0.41
N SER A 459 -19.60 -19.99 1.73
CA SER A 459 -20.83 -19.93 2.52
C SER A 459 -21.39 -18.51 2.56
N TYR A 460 -22.70 -18.37 2.43
CA TYR A 460 -23.39 -17.10 2.62
C TYR A 460 -24.84 -17.32 3.08
N ALA A 461 -25.36 -16.31 3.76
CA ALA A 461 -26.77 -16.17 4.09
C ALA A 461 -27.23 -14.76 3.73
N ALA A 462 -28.43 -14.65 3.17
CA ALA A 462 -28.98 -13.38 2.72
C ALA A 462 -30.47 -13.23 3.04
N ALA A 463 -30.86 -12.00 3.35
CA ALA A 463 -32.24 -11.55 3.24
C ALA A 463 -32.40 -10.93 1.84
N ALA A 464 -33.27 -11.49 1.02
CA ALA A 464 -33.49 -11.06 -0.36
C ALA A 464 -34.95 -10.68 -0.59
N ARG A 465 -35.21 -9.73 -1.49
CA ARG A 465 -36.56 -9.45 -1.99
C ARG A 465 -36.55 -9.28 -3.50
N THR A 466 -37.62 -9.69 -4.16
CA THR A 466 -37.79 -9.53 -5.61
C THR A 466 -38.23 -8.11 -5.92
N LEU A 467 -37.61 -7.52 -6.93
CA LEU A 467 -37.93 -6.20 -7.46
C LEU A 467 -38.89 -6.34 -8.66
N PRO A 468 -39.90 -5.47 -8.80
CA PRO A 468 -40.65 -5.35 -10.04
C PRO A 468 -39.75 -4.90 -11.20
N PRO A 469 -40.11 -5.20 -12.46
CA PRO A 469 -39.38 -4.71 -13.63
C PRO A 469 -39.19 -3.18 -13.58
N ALA A 470 -37.99 -2.71 -13.91
CA ALA A 470 -37.62 -1.29 -13.93
C ALA A 470 -37.82 -0.51 -12.62
N ALA A 471 -38.02 -1.18 -11.48
CA ALA A 471 -38.34 -0.51 -10.21
C ALA A 471 -37.22 0.38 -9.66
N LEU A 472 -35.97 0.17 -10.11
CA LEU A 472 -34.80 0.95 -9.71
C LEU A 472 -34.23 1.80 -10.86
N ALA A 473 -34.93 1.93 -12.00
CA ALA A 473 -34.39 2.59 -13.19
C ALA A 473 -33.79 3.98 -12.92
N ASP A 474 -34.44 4.77 -12.05
CA ASP A 474 -34.03 6.13 -11.68
C ASP A 474 -33.30 6.21 -10.33
N ALA A 475 -33.02 5.07 -9.69
CA ALA A 475 -32.42 5.05 -8.36
C ALA A 475 -30.98 5.60 -8.38
N ALA A 476 -30.64 6.34 -7.32
CA ALA A 476 -29.32 6.91 -7.10
C ALA A 476 -28.65 6.36 -5.84
N ALA A 477 -29.41 6.09 -4.78
CA ALA A 477 -28.88 5.63 -3.51
C ALA A 477 -29.91 4.86 -2.68
N PHE A 478 -29.41 4.06 -1.75
CA PHE A 478 -30.18 3.42 -0.68
C PHE A 478 -29.86 4.02 0.68
N ARG A 479 -30.86 4.05 1.56
CA ARG A 479 -30.72 4.39 2.97
C ARG A 479 -31.34 3.27 3.81
N LEU A 480 -30.60 2.78 4.79
CA LEU A 480 -31.08 1.77 5.74
C LEU A 480 -30.50 2.03 7.13
N GLU A 481 -31.29 1.76 8.16
CA GLU A 481 -30.81 1.74 9.53
C GLU A 481 -30.42 0.30 9.87
N VAL A 482 -29.23 0.10 10.41
CA VAL A 482 -28.68 -1.22 10.72
C VAL A 482 -28.18 -1.28 12.16
N GLU A 483 -28.36 -2.42 12.79
CA GLU A 483 -27.89 -2.74 14.13
C GLU A 483 -27.53 -4.23 14.13
N ALA A 484 -26.38 -4.58 14.70
CA ALA A 484 -25.94 -5.97 14.80
C ALA A 484 -25.59 -6.33 16.24
N THR A 485 -25.82 -7.58 16.63
CA THR A 485 -25.51 -8.04 18.00
C THR A 485 -24.01 -7.97 18.35
N GLN A 486 -23.14 -7.91 17.34
CA GLN A 486 -21.69 -7.82 17.44
C GLN A 486 -21.16 -7.02 16.24
N PRO A 487 -19.97 -6.40 16.33
CA PRO A 487 -19.32 -5.79 15.19
C PRO A 487 -19.20 -6.77 14.01
N MET A 488 -19.73 -6.40 12.86
CA MET A 488 -19.68 -7.20 11.64
C MET A 488 -19.72 -6.31 10.40
N ARG A 489 -19.34 -6.87 9.25
CA ARG A 489 -19.56 -6.26 7.95
C ARG A 489 -20.46 -7.15 7.11
N ALA A 490 -21.45 -6.52 6.47
CA ALA A 490 -22.37 -7.15 5.53
C ALA A 490 -22.37 -6.35 4.23
N SER A 491 -23.07 -6.82 3.20
CA SER A 491 -23.19 -6.10 1.94
C SER A 491 -24.63 -5.94 1.48
N LEU A 492 -24.95 -4.74 0.98
CA LEU A 492 -26.14 -4.53 0.18
C LEU A 492 -25.78 -4.91 -1.26
N GLN A 493 -26.58 -5.78 -1.88
CA GLN A 493 -26.32 -6.25 -3.24
C GLN A 493 -27.53 -6.02 -4.16
N LEU A 494 -27.23 -5.62 -5.38
CA LEU A 494 -28.15 -5.62 -6.51
C LEU A 494 -27.90 -6.87 -7.34
N ARG A 495 -28.96 -7.54 -7.77
CA ARG A 495 -28.88 -8.67 -8.68
C ARG A 495 -29.68 -8.41 -9.94
N SER A 496 -29.11 -8.82 -11.07
CA SER A 496 -29.79 -8.89 -12.36
C SER A 496 -29.68 -10.31 -12.93
N PRO A 497 -30.59 -10.70 -13.84
CA PRO A 497 -30.43 -11.90 -14.65
C PRO A 497 -29.12 -11.85 -15.45
N GLY A 498 -28.56 -13.01 -15.77
CA GLY A 498 -27.42 -13.13 -16.68
C GLY A 498 -27.54 -14.39 -17.52
N ASP A 499 -26.77 -14.48 -18.61
CA ASP A 499 -26.73 -15.64 -19.52
C ASP A 499 -26.12 -16.91 -18.88
N GLY A 500 -25.79 -16.84 -17.59
CA GLY A 500 -25.23 -17.91 -16.76
C GLY A 500 -25.53 -17.65 -15.27
N PRO A 501 -24.53 -17.50 -14.38
CA PRO A 501 -24.80 -17.08 -13.00
C PRO A 501 -25.42 -15.68 -12.99
N SER A 502 -26.34 -15.42 -12.06
CA SER A 502 -26.92 -14.09 -11.86
C SER A 502 -25.83 -13.04 -11.69
N LEU A 503 -25.93 -11.87 -12.32
CA LEU A 503 -24.98 -10.79 -12.15
C LEU A 503 -25.24 -10.09 -10.81
N ARG A 504 -24.19 -9.78 -10.03
CA ARG A 504 -24.35 -9.06 -8.76
C ARG A 504 -23.34 -7.95 -8.58
N TRP A 505 -23.81 -6.87 -7.99
CA TRP A 505 -23.00 -5.74 -7.53
C TRP A 505 -23.21 -5.54 -6.04
N ARG A 506 -22.17 -5.18 -5.31
CA ARG A 506 -22.16 -5.07 -3.86
C ARG A 506 -21.60 -3.73 -3.40
N ARG A 507 -22.13 -3.27 -2.26
CA ARG A 507 -21.58 -2.17 -1.47
C ARG A 507 -21.62 -2.60 -0.02
N SER A 508 -20.44 -2.74 0.61
CA SER A 508 -20.35 -3.22 1.99
C SER A 508 -20.75 -2.14 3.00
N PHE A 509 -21.13 -2.55 4.22
CA PHE A 509 -21.39 -1.64 5.33
C PHE A 509 -21.05 -2.31 6.66
N TYR A 510 -20.56 -1.49 7.59
CA TYR A 510 -20.34 -1.88 8.98
C TYR A 510 -21.64 -1.80 9.79
N ALA A 511 -21.82 -2.75 10.70
CA ALA A 511 -22.87 -2.74 11.72
C ALA A 511 -22.32 -3.25 13.05
N ASP A 512 -22.83 -2.71 14.15
CA ASP A 512 -22.51 -3.10 15.52
C ASP A 512 -23.74 -2.88 16.42
N PRO A 513 -23.63 -3.05 17.76
CA PRO A 513 -24.79 -2.88 18.65
C PRO A 513 -25.35 -1.45 18.71
N GLU A 514 -24.66 -0.47 18.16
CA GLU A 514 -25.15 0.91 18.06
C GLU A 514 -25.92 1.07 16.73
N PRO A 515 -27.19 1.49 16.75
CA PRO A 515 -27.93 1.74 15.51
C PRO A 515 -27.25 2.77 14.62
N ARG A 516 -27.05 2.43 13.35
CA ARG A 516 -26.34 3.27 12.36
C ARG A 516 -27.16 3.45 11.10
N VAL A 517 -27.09 4.64 10.51
CA VAL A 517 -27.68 4.91 9.20
C VAL A 517 -26.63 4.70 8.11
N VAL A 518 -26.92 3.79 7.20
CA VAL A 518 -26.09 3.48 6.03
C VAL A 518 -26.66 4.19 4.81
N HIS A 519 -25.82 4.96 4.12
CA HIS A 519 -26.11 5.56 2.83
C HIS A 519 -25.27 4.87 1.75
N ALA A 520 -25.90 4.08 0.89
CA ALA A 520 -25.23 3.34 -0.17
C ALA A 520 -25.55 3.95 -1.52
N ARG A 521 -24.63 4.72 -2.10
CA ARG A 521 -24.82 5.27 -3.44
C ARG A 521 -24.60 4.17 -4.48
N ILE A 522 -25.43 4.15 -5.52
CA ILE A 522 -25.38 3.09 -6.53
C ILE A 522 -24.08 3.14 -7.35
N ASP A 523 -23.50 4.32 -7.54
CA ASP A 523 -22.22 4.46 -8.25
C ASP A 523 -21.01 3.97 -7.44
N GLU A 524 -21.20 3.67 -6.15
CA GLU A 524 -20.20 3.00 -5.29
C GLU A 524 -20.30 1.47 -5.35
N PHE A 525 -21.32 0.90 -6.01
CA PHE A 525 -21.48 -0.55 -6.07
C PHE A 525 -20.43 -1.16 -7.00
N LEU A 526 -19.68 -2.12 -6.48
CA LEU A 526 -18.66 -2.85 -7.23
C LEU A 526 -19.17 -4.22 -7.67
N PRO A 527 -18.70 -4.74 -8.81
CA PRO A 527 -19.01 -6.10 -9.23
C PRO A 527 -18.59 -7.11 -8.14
N ALA A 528 -19.48 -8.04 -7.77
CA ALA A 528 -19.18 -9.01 -6.72
C ALA A 528 -18.14 -10.09 -7.15
N TRP A 529 -17.83 -10.19 -8.46
CA TRP A 529 -16.73 -11.00 -9.02
C TRP A 529 -16.32 -10.49 -10.43
N ARG A 530 -15.18 -10.96 -10.93
CA ARG A 530 -14.47 -10.42 -12.12
C ARG A 530 -15.21 -10.50 -13.47
N GLN A 531 -16.28 -11.27 -13.60
CA GLN A 531 -17.02 -11.47 -14.86
C GLN A 531 -18.33 -10.67 -14.95
N VAL A 532 -18.50 -9.68 -14.06
CA VAL A 532 -19.69 -8.83 -14.02
C VAL A 532 -19.36 -7.45 -14.58
N PRO A 533 -20.25 -6.82 -15.38
CA PRO A 533 -20.03 -5.46 -15.88
C PRO A 533 -19.71 -4.48 -14.75
N ALA A 534 -18.92 -3.44 -15.02
CA ALA A 534 -18.46 -2.49 -14.01
C ALA A 534 -19.61 -1.78 -13.26
N ARG A 535 -20.75 -1.56 -13.93
CA ARG A 535 -21.93 -0.91 -13.36
C ARG A 535 -23.19 -1.76 -13.55
N PRO A 536 -24.14 -1.72 -12.59
CA PRO A 536 -25.41 -2.40 -12.74
C PRO A 536 -26.29 -1.72 -13.79
N ASP A 537 -26.97 -2.53 -14.61
CA ASP A 537 -28.18 -2.09 -15.30
C ASP A 537 -29.35 -2.14 -14.31
N LEU A 538 -29.74 -0.97 -13.81
CA LEU A 538 -30.78 -0.83 -12.79
C LEU A 538 -32.18 -1.16 -13.31
N ALA A 539 -32.43 -1.04 -14.62
CA ALA A 539 -33.71 -1.41 -15.20
C ALA A 539 -33.89 -2.94 -15.21
N ALA A 540 -32.78 -3.67 -15.33
CA ALA A 540 -32.73 -5.13 -15.31
C ALA A 540 -32.60 -5.74 -13.90
N ALA A 541 -32.47 -4.93 -12.84
CA ALA A 541 -32.33 -5.43 -11.48
C ALA A 541 -33.59 -6.17 -11.02
N ASP A 542 -33.45 -7.45 -10.65
CA ASP A 542 -34.55 -8.33 -10.26
C ASP A 542 -34.62 -8.61 -8.76
N ALA A 543 -33.56 -8.29 -8.00
CA ALA A 543 -33.55 -8.46 -6.56
C ALA A 543 -32.61 -7.49 -5.85
N LEU A 544 -33.01 -7.17 -4.62
CA LEU A 544 -32.19 -6.51 -3.61
C LEU A 544 -31.88 -7.51 -2.50
N LEU A 545 -30.61 -7.62 -2.12
CA LEU A 545 -30.14 -8.57 -1.11
C LEU A 545 -29.34 -7.85 -0.03
N LEU A 546 -29.50 -8.26 1.22
CA LEU A 546 -28.50 -8.04 2.26
C LEU A 546 -27.79 -9.36 2.53
N VAL A 547 -26.49 -9.38 2.33
CA VAL A 547 -25.68 -10.61 2.32
C VAL A 547 -24.63 -10.56 3.43
N VAL A 548 -24.57 -11.65 4.17
CA VAL A 548 -23.46 -11.98 5.07
C VAL A 548 -22.74 -13.18 4.45
N ASP A 549 -21.44 -13.03 4.21
CA ASP A 549 -20.60 -14.04 3.56
C ASP A 549 -19.26 -14.21 4.27
N THR A 550 -18.49 -15.18 3.82
CA THR A 550 -17.19 -15.55 4.37
C THR A 550 -16.07 -14.57 4.06
N VAL A 551 -16.31 -13.50 3.30
CA VAL A 551 -15.30 -12.45 3.07
C VAL A 551 -15.08 -11.64 4.34
N ASN A 552 -16.16 -11.33 5.07
CA ASN A 552 -16.08 -10.54 6.30
C ASN A 552 -16.69 -11.22 7.52
N THR A 553 -16.91 -12.54 7.47
CA THR A 553 -17.41 -13.32 8.61
C THR A 553 -16.73 -14.68 8.61
N ARG A 554 -16.17 -15.10 9.76
CA ARG A 554 -15.49 -16.41 9.82
C ARG A 554 -16.48 -17.57 9.57
N PRO A 555 -16.06 -18.66 8.92
CA PRO A 555 -16.87 -19.87 8.79
C PRO A 555 -17.38 -20.36 10.16
N GLY A 556 -18.61 -20.90 10.20
CA GLY A 556 -19.26 -21.35 11.45
C GLY A 556 -19.80 -20.23 12.35
N THR A 557 -19.54 -18.95 12.05
CA THR A 557 -19.99 -17.83 12.89
C THR A 557 -21.51 -17.66 12.81
N SER A 558 -22.12 -17.38 13.96
CA SER A 558 -23.52 -16.98 14.06
C SER A 558 -23.64 -15.52 14.46
N GLY A 559 -24.67 -14.84 13.98
CA GLY A 559 -24.93 -13.46 14.32
C GLY A 559 -26.37 -13.06 14.04
N VAL A 560 -26.74 -11.86 14.48
CA VAL A 560 -28.03 -11.26 14.16
C VAL A 560 -27.84 -9.84 13.67
N LEU A 561 -28.40 -9.56 12.50
CA LEU A 561 -28.50 -8.25 11.89
C LEU A 561 -29.96 -7.81 11.93
N THR A 562 -30.20 -6.62 12.45
CA THR A 562 -31.50 -5.97 12.42
C THR A 562 -31.43 -4.79 11.48
N VAL A 563 -32.42 -4.69 10.60
CA VAL A 563 -32.45 -3.67 9.55
C VAL A 563 -33.82 -3.00 9.56
N GLY A 564 -33.83 -1.67 9.64
CA GLY A 564 -35.02 -0.85 9.50
C GLY A 564 -35.50 -0.77 8.05
N ALA A 565 -36.40 0.19 7.79
CA ALA A 565 -36.98 0.35 6.47
C ALA A 565 -35.89 0.74 5.45
N VAL A 566 -35.69 -0.11 4.44
CA VAL A 566 -34.81 0.22 3.32
C VAL A 566 -35.53 1.25 2.45
N ARG A 567 -34.89 2.40 2.25
CA ARG A 567 -35.39 3.49 1.42
C ARG A 567 -34.49 3.70 0.21
N VAL A 568 -35.06 4.21 -0.86
CA VAL A 568 -34.38 4.56 -2.11
C VAL A 568 -34.57 6.04 -2.39
N ALA A 569 -33.58 6.67 -2.99
CA ALA A 569 -33.68 8.01 -3.55
C ALA A 569 -33.43 7.97 -5.06
N SER A 570 -34.14 8.82 -5.80
CA SER A 570 -33.95 8.99 -7.26
C SER A 570 -32.85 10.02 -7.55
N ARG A 571 -32.30 9.99 -8.76
CA ARG A 571 -31.46 11.11 -9.24
C ARG A 571 -32.27 12.42 -9.24
N PRO A 572 -31.64 13.58 -8.96
CA PRO A 572 -32.25 14.86 -9.27
C PRO A 572 -32.71 14.85 -10.74
N LEU A 573 -33.93 15.29 -11.01
CA LEU A 573 -34.33 15.60 -12.39
C LEU A 573 -33.52 16.83 -12.80
N ASP A 574 -32.61 16.67 -13.76
CA ASP A 574 -31.84 17.76 -14.36
C ASP A 574 -32.75 18.79 -15.06
#